data_AF-A0A7D6BV21-F1
#
_entry.id   AF-A0A7D6BV21-F1
#
_cell.length_a   1.000
_cell.length_b   1.000
_cell.length_c   1.000
_cell.angle_alpha   90.00
_cell.angle_beta   90.00
_cell.angle_gamma   90.00
#
_symmetry.space_group_name_H-M   'P 1'
#
loop_
_entity.id
_entity.type
_entity.pdbx_description
1 polymer ?
#
loop_
_entity_poly.entity_id
_entity_poly.type
_entity_poly.pdbx_seq_one_letter_code
_entity_poly.pdbx_strand_id
1 'polypeptide(L)'
;MERDTLIKVFALVAIIFFIIEMFNLRPAVTSGPSTSSENTSNTTPLYASGNTTATLTSYSDYINVFKSGEDISANSSLDELKDIAGVGYINRVGGTVTLVLDYGANVSLVAEKIKEKFPDLNVTANALLSLPPEVELTTAAGKKNISINALIRIEVDPWLDIGDNVTLSVASLVVGNKIQGSLIARIVPTENEVVANATISGVGDNYTATVVLPWDMREVNTSKINEELSAQLSNVSINYAPDSFVAVKGLDSKSNETIEKIQNLSYVEEVSGDIIYVKEDFNDSARIEGDLREILGENATVDYTVSKISISFYSSNFSKDALLSVTGGQALIYRQTSLKLGEKITIDGRDYNLPSSTAPETMLLDSFAVGQNVSVQLKTERIGKRILNVELERVLGYA
;
A
#
# COMPACT_ATOMS: atom_id res chain seq x y z
N MET A 1 -58.59 7.08 -14.49
CA MET A 1 -57.33 6.34 -14.26
C MET A 1 -57.62 5.28 -13.21
N GLU A 2 -57.41 4.00 -13.52
CA GLU A 2 -57.68 2.92 -12.56
C GLU A 2 -56.70 3.02 -11.39
N ARG A 3 -57.14 2.64 -10.19
CA ARG A 3 -56.36 2.74 -8.94
C ARG A 3 -54.99 2.07 -9.06
N ASP A 4 -54.92 1.01 -9.86
CA ASP A 4 -53.72 0.24 -10.13
C ASP A 4 -52.71 1.01 -11.02
N THR A 5 -53.20 1.77 -11.99
CA THR A 5 -52.37 2.69 -12.79
C THR A 5 -51.83 3.83 -11.93
N LEU A 6 -52.64 4.32 -10.97
CA LEU A 6 -52.25 5.41 -10.08
C LEU A 6 -51.13 4.97 -9.12
N ILE A 7 -51.22 3.77 -8.57
CA ILE A 7 -50.18 3.18 -7.72
C ILE A 7 -48.88 2.96 -8.50
N LYS A 8 -48.96 2.46 -9.74
CA LYS A 8 -47.78 2.27 -10.60
C LYS A 8 -47.08 3.57 -10.94
N VAL A 9 -47.83 4.65 -11.18
CA VAL A 9 -47.28 5.99 -11.41
C VAL A 9 -46.61 6.54 -10.14
N PHE A 10 -47.22 6.39 -8.96
CA PHE A 10 -46.60 6.80 -7.70
C PHE A 10 -45.32 6.03 -7.39
N ALA A 11 -45.29 4.72 -7.65
CA ALA A 11 -44.08 3.91 -7.50
C ALA A 11 -42.98 4.36 -8.46
N LEU A 12 -43.33 4.67 -9.71
CA LEU A 12 -42.38 5.19 -10.70
C LEU A 12 -41.80 6.55 -10.28
N VAL A 13 -42.63 7.45 -9.77
CA VAL A 13 -42.19 8.76 -9.25
C VAL A 13 -41.29 8.61 -8.03
N ALA A 14 -41.60 7.69 -7.11
CA ALA A 14 -40.76 7.40 -5.94
C ALA A 14 -39.39 6.84 -6.35
N ILE A 15 -39.35 5.92 -7.32
CA ILE A 15 -38.10 5.37 -7.87
C ILE A 15 -37.29 6.47 -8.56
N ILE A 16 -37.93 7.34 -9.34
CA ILE A 16 -37.27 8.48 -10.00
C ILE A 16 -36.70 9.45 -8.94
N PHE A 17 -37.44 9.74 -7.86
CA PHE A 17 -36.93 10.55 -6.74
C PHE A 17 -35.72 9.91 -6.06
N PHE A 18 -35.76 8.59 -5.82
CA PHE A 18 -34.67 7.85 -5.20
C PHE A 18 -33.41 7.82 -6.09
N ILE A 19 -33.59 7.68 -7.40
CA ILE A 19 -32.51 7.74 -8.38
C ILE A 19 -31.92 9.15 -8.44
N ILE A 20 -32.75 10.21 -8.42
CA ILE A 20 -32.28 11.61 -8.39
C ILE A 20 -31.51 11.90 -7.08
N GLU A 21 -31.96 11.39 -5.93
CA GLU A 21 -31.20 11.50 -4.67
C GLU A 21 -29.87 10.75 -4.72
N MET A 22 -29.82 9.56 -5.32
CA MET A 22 -28.56 8.82 -5.49
C MET A 22 -27.56 9.54 -6.41
N PHE A 23 -28.03 10.27 -7.43
CA PHE A 23 -27.16 11.11 -8.26
C PHE A 23 -26.74 12.42 -7.57
N ASN A 24 -27.51 12.92 -6.60
CA ASN A 24 -27.14 14.07 -5.75
C ASN A 24 -26.17 13.71 -4.60
N LEU A 25 -25.84 12.43 -4.41
CA LEU A 25 -24.88 11.95 -3.40
C LEU A 25 -23.46 11.64 -3.94
N ARG A 26 -23.15 12.07 -5.18
CA ARG A 26 -21.76 12.25 -5.66
C ARG A 26 -21.31 13.69 -5.42
N PRO A 27 -20.02 13.97 -5.18
CA PRO A 27 -19.57 15.07 -4.35
C PRO A 27 -19.92 16.44 -4.95
N ALA A 28 -20.97 17.06 -4.41
CA ALA A 28 -21.09 18.50 -4.43
C ALA A 28 -20.38 19.02 -3.17
N VAL A 29 -19.17 19.55 -3.36
CA VAL A 29 -18.68 20.59 -2.45
C VAL A 29 -19.67 21.74 -2.60
N THR A 30 -20.60 21.90 -1.65
CA THR A 30 -21.47 23.07 -1.61
C THR A 30 -20.66 24.26 -1.13
N SER A 31 -19.87 24.86 -2.02
CA SER A 31 -19.55 26.28 -1.92
C SER A 31 -20.76 27.06 -2.42
N GLY A 32 -21.40 27.81 -1.52
CA GLY A 32 -22.52 28.67 -1.89
C GLY A 32 -22.12 29.67 -2.99
N PRO A 33 -23.08 30.13 -3.82
CA PRO A 33 -22.77 31.06 -4.90
C PRO A 33 -22.45 32.44 -4.31
N SER A 34 -21.17 32.75 -4.13
CA SER A 34 -20.73 34.14 -4.01
C SER A 34 -20.61 34.71 -5.42
N THR A 35 -21.68 35.35 -5.88
CA THR A 35 -21.63 36.29 -7.00
C THR A 35 -20.82 37.51 -6.59
N SER A 36 -19.50 37.41 -6.71
CA SER A 36 -18.61 38.55 -6.83
C SER A 36 -17.55 38.17 -7.84
N SER A 37 -17.77 38.55 -9.10
CA SER A 37 -16.73 38.61 -10.12
C SER A 37 -15.73 39.69 -9.70
N GLU A 38 -14.86 39.37 -8.74
CA GLU A 38 -13.64 40.13 -8.57
C GLU A 38 -12.69 39.70 -9.68
N ASN A 39 -12.32 40.67 -10.51
CA ASN A 39 -11.20 40.58 -11.44
C ASN A 39 -9.94 40.15 -10.69
N THR A 40 -9.67 38.85 -10.61
CA THR A 40 -8.37 38.35 -10.15
C THR A 40 -7.42 38.37 -11.32
N SER A 41 -6.62 39.43 -11.35
CA SER A 41 -5.34 39.52 -12.04
C SER A 41 -4.58 38.18 -12.05
N ASN A 42 -4.20 37.68 -13.23
CA ASN A 42 -3.03 36.83 -13.54
C ASN A 42 -2.49 35.83 -12.49
N THR A 43 -3.30 35.21 -11.62
CA THR A 43 -2.84 34.13 -10.75
C THR A 43 -3.18 32.81 -11.41
N THR A 44 -2.19 32.25 -12.11
CA THR A 44 -2.26 30.90 -12.68
C THR A 44 -2.63 29.90 -11.58
N PRO A 45 -3.59 28.99 -11.81
CA PRO A 45 -3.88 27.90 -10.88
C PRO A 45 -2.63 27.05 -10.62
N LEU A 46 -2.37 26.73 -9.35
CA LEU A 46 -1.23 25.91 -8.95
C LEU A 46 -1.73 24.66 -8.24
N TYR A 47 -1.06 23.53 -8.46
CA TYR A 47 -1.26 22.35 -7.63
C TYR A 47 -0.52 22.55 -6.30
N ALA A 48 -1.22 22.28 -5.21
CA ALA A 48 -0.68 22.29 -3.86
C ALA A 48 -0.92 20.93 -3.19
N SER A 49 0.09 20.40 -2.52
CA SER A 49 -0.03 19.16 -1.73
C SER A 49 0.79 19.22 -0.44
N GLY A 50 0.38 18.45 0.56
CA GLY A 50 1.07 18.43 1.84
C GLY A 50 0.37 17.57 2.88
N ASN A 51 1.02 17.36 4.01
CA ASN A 51 0.44 16.65 5.14
C ASN A 51 -0.11 17.65 6.16
N THR A 52 -1.27 17.33 6.72
CA THR A 52 -1.95 18.14 7.74
C THR A 52 -2.62 17.25 8.77
N THR A 53 -2.96 17.80 9.91
CA THR A 53 -3.69 17.08 10.95
C THR A 53 -5.18 17.41 10.85
N ALA A 54 -6.04 16.41 10.93
CA ALA A 54 -7.49 16.55 10.96
C ALA A 54 -8.05 15.86 12.21
N THR A 55 -9.15 16.39 12.74
CA THR A 55 -9.80 15.80 13.93
C THR A 55 -11.04 15.01 13.51
N LEU A 56 -11.19 13.78 13.98
CA LEU A 56 -12.38 12.97 13.78
C LEU A 56 -13.56 13.57 14.54
N THR A 57 -14.60 13.97 13.81
CA THR A 57 -15.78 14.61 14.41
C THR A 57 -16.96 13.65 14.58
N SER A 58 -17.13 12.72 13.64
CA SER A 58 -18.23 11.74 13.65
C SER A 58 -17.97 10.64 12.63
N TYR A 59 -18.69 9.54 12.78
CA TYR A 59 -18.85 8.50 11.76
C TYR A 59 -20.24 8.60 11.13
N SER A 60 -20.38 8.07 9.91
CA SER A 60 -21.68 7.70 9.37
C SER A 60 -22.34 6.61 10.24
N ASP A 61 -23.65 6.49 10.11
CA ASP A 61 -24.51 5.51 10.78
C ASP A 61 -24.43 4.09 10.17
N TYR A 62 -23.41 3.82 9.36
CA TYR A 62 -23.20 2.52 8.73
C TYR A 62 -21.71 2.18 8.62
N ILE A 63 -21.45 0.87 8.64
CA ILE A 63 -20.13 0.27 8.38
C ILE A 63 -20.24 -0.70 7.21
N ASN A 64 -19.19 -0.79 6.42
CA ASN A 64 -19.07 -1.72 5.32
C ASN A 64 -18.19 -2.89 5.75
N VAL A 65 -18.62 -4.10 5.43
CA VAL A 65 -17.91 -5.35 5.71
C VAL A 65 -17.66 -6.06 4.39
N PHE A 66 -16.43 -6.48 4.14
CA PHE A 66 -16.05 -7.18 2.91
C PHE A 66 -14.87 -8.14 3.15
N LYS A 67 -14.62 -9.06 2.23
CA LYS A 67 -13.42 -9.90 2.23
C LYS A 67 -12.66 -9.66 0.92
N SER A 68 -11.35 -9.48 1.01
CA SER A 68 -10.54 -9.17 -0.16
C SER A 68 -10.61 -10.32 -1.18
N GLY A 69 -11.00 -10.01 -2.42
CA GLY A 69 -11.01 -10.96 -3.52
C GLY A 69 -12.20 -11.93 -3.55
N GLU A 70 -13.17 -11.80 -2.66
CA GLU A 70 -14.33 -12.69 -2.60
C GLU A 70 -15.65 -11.91 -2.46
N ASP A 71 -16.69 -12.40 -3.13
CA ASP A 71 -18.06 -11.95 -2.86
C ASP A 71 -18.60 -12.66 -1.61
N ILE A 72 -18.75 -11.91 -0.52
CA ILE A 72 -19.23 -12.46 0.73
C ILE A 72 -20.73 -12.29 0.96
N SER A 73 -21.46 -11.61 0.07
CA SER A 73 -22.88 -11.26 0.30
C SER A 73 -23.81 -12.47 0.41
N ALA A 74 -23.46 -13.58 -0.24
CA ALA A 74 -24.25 -14.81 -0.21
C ALA A 74 -23.96 -15.69 1.01
N ASN A 75 -22.97 -15.36 1.85
CA ASN A 75 -22.54 -16.22 2.95
C ASN A 75 -23.56 -16.19 4.11
N SER A 76 -24.19 -17.33 4.39
CA SER A 76 -25.17 -17.49 5.47
C SER A 76 -24.58 -17.26 6.86
N SER A 77 -23.27 -17.48 7.04
CA SER A 77 -22.57 -17.19 8.29
C SER A 77 -22.52 -15.69 8.62
N LEU A 78 -22.85 -14.81 7.67
CA LEU A 78 -22.93 -13.36 7.91
C LEU A 78 -24.30 -12.90 8.42
N ASP A 79 -25.32 -13.77 8.45
CA ASP A 79 -26.57 -13.43 9.16
C ASP A 79 -26.34 -13.21 10.66
N GLU A 80 -25.32 -13.89 11.20
CA GLU A 80 -24.84 -13.73 12.56
C GLU A 80 -24.25 -12.34 12.87
N LEU A 81 -24.01 -11.49 11.87
CA LEU A 81 -23.63 -10.10 12.07
C LEU A 81 -24.80 -9.27 12.64
N LYS A 82 -26.06 -9.70 12.44
CA LYS A 82 -27.24 -9.05 13.05
C LYS A 82 -27.28 -9.22 14.56
N ASP A 83 -26.66 -10.28 15.06
CA ASP A 83 -26.64 -10.60 16.48
C ASP A 83 -25.60 -9.76 17.23
N ILE A 84 -24.78 -8.97 16.52
CA ILE A 84 -23.79 -8.08 17.12
C ILE A 84 -24.53 -6.85 17.67
N ALA A 85 -24.48 -6.68 18.99
CA ALA A 85 -25.11 -5.56 19.67
C ALA A 85 -24.66 -4.21 19.08
N GLY A 86 -25.63 -3.42 18.62
CA GLY A 86 -25.41 -2.13 17.94
C GLY A 86 -25.63 -2.18 16.42
N VAL A 87 -25.90 -3.36 15.84
CA VAL A 87 -26.30 -3.53 14.43
C VAL A 87 -27.83 -3.58 14.34
N GLY A 88 -28.43 -2.60 13.67
CA GLY A 88 -29.87 -2.54 13.48
C GLY A 88 -30.35 -3.34 12.27
N TYR A 89 -29.70 -3.18 11.11
CA TYR A 89 -30.03 -3.96 9.91
C TYR A 89 -28.83 -4.20 8.99
N ILE A 90 -28.97 -5.21 8.13
CA ILE A 90 -27.95 -5.59 7.13
C ILE A 90 -28.49 -5.37 5.73
N ASN A 91 -27.72 -4.67 4.91
CA ASN A 91 -27.89 -4.59 3.47
C ASN A 91 -26.77 -5.34 2.75
N ARG A 92 -27.11 -6.12 1.73
CA ARG A 92 -26.17 -6.96 0.98
C ARG A 92 -26.21 -6.56 -0.48
N VAL A 93 -25.13 -5.98 -0.99
CA VAL A 93 -25.07 -5.49 -2.37
C VAL A 93 -23.69 -5.82 -2.96
N GLY A 94 -23.65 -6.78 -3.89
CA GLY A 94 -22.38 -7.26 -4.47
C GLY A 94 -21.44 -7.85 -3.41
N GLY A 95 -20.12 -7.76 -3.59
CA GLY A 95 -19.14 -8.29 -2.63
C GLY A 95 -19.02 -7.59 -1.27
N THR A 96 -19.95 -6.68 -0.93
CA THR A 96 -19.92 -5.90 0.32
C THR A 96 -21.23 -6.00 1.07
N VAL A 97 -21.11 -6.11 2.39
CA VAL A 97 -22.21 -6.15 3.34
C VAL A 97 -22.20 -4.86 4.15
N THR A 98 -23.20 -4.01 3.99
CA THR A 98 -23.35 -2.79 4.77
C THR A 98 -24.20 -3.07 6.00
N LEU A 99 -23.65 -2.81 7.19
CA LEU A 99 -24.34 -2.90 8.46
C LEU A 99 -24.74 -1.49 8.87
N VAL A 100 -26.04 -1.25 9.05
CA VAL A 100 -26.53 0.01 9.60
C VAL A 100 -26.66 -0.14 11.10
N LEU A 101 -26.11 0.85 11.79
CA LEU A 101 -25.96 0.84 13.23
C LEU A 101 -27.18 1.46 13.91
N ASP A 102 -27.46 1.00 15.12
CA ASP A 102 -28.47 1.61 15.97
C ASP A 102 -28.06 3.05 16.36
N TYR A 103 -29.05 3.89 16.62
CA TYR A 103 -28.79 5.27 17.04
C TYR A 103 -27.93 5.30 18.32
N GLY A 104 -26.79 5.97 18.26
CA GLY A 104 -25.84 6.09 19.36
C GLY A 104 -24.92 4.88 19.56
N ALA A 105 -24.94 3.90 18.65
CA ALA A 105 -23.98 2.81 18.66
C ALA A 105 -22.55 3.34 18.48
N ASN A 106 -21.62 2.82 19.28
CA ASN A 106 -20.20 3.11 19.11
C ASN A 106 -19.67 2.28 17.94
N VAL A 107 -19.37 2.96 16.83
CA VAL A 107 -18.88 2.37 15.57
C VAL A 107 -17.64 1.51 15.81
N SER A 108 -16.70 1.97 16.63
CA SER A 108 -15.46 1.28 16.94
C SER A 108 -15.67 0.00 17.74
N LEU A 109 -16.57 0.03 18.72
CA LEU A 109 -16.94 -1.15 19.50
C LEU A 109 -17.68 -2.20 18.65
N VAL A 110 -18.52 -1.76 17.72
CA VAL A 110 -19.22 -2.69 16.81
C VAL A 110 -18.21 -3.36 15.87
N ALA A 111 -17.27 -2.59 15.31
CA ALA A 111 -16.22 -3.14 14.46
C ALA A 111 -15.33 -4.17 15.18
N GLU A 112 -14.99 -3.91 16.44
CA GLU A 112 -14.22 -4.84 17.29
C GLU A 112 -14.92 -6.18 17.42
N LYS A 113 -16.19 -6.20 17.79
CA LYS A 113 -16.98 -7.43 17.91
C LYS A 113 -17.08 -8.19 16.60
N ILE A 114 -17.15 -7.49 15.46
CA ILE A 114 -17.16 -8.11 14.13
C ILE A 114 -15.82 -8.82 13.89
N LYS A 115 -14.69 -8.15 14.12
CA LYS A 115 -13.35 -8.73 13.92
C LYS A 115 -13.02 -9.84 14.90
N GLU A 116 -13.56 -9.82 16.12
CA GLU A 116 -13.43 -10.92 17.09
C GLU A 116 -14.16 -12.18 16.62
N LYS A 117 -15.39 -12.01 16.12
CA LYS A 117 -16.23 -13.12 15.68
C LYS A 117 -15.85 -13.62 14.28
N PHE A 118 -15.39 -12.73 13.41
CA PHE A 118 -15.00 -13.01 12.03
C PHE A 118 -13.65 -12.35 11.68
N PRO A 119 -12.52 -12.99 12.05
CA PRO A 119 -11.18 -12.41 11.88
C PRO A 119 -10.82 -12.07 10.42
N ASP A 120 -11.34 -12.84 9.47
CA ASP A 120 -11.02 -12.74 8.04
C ASP A 120 -11.81 -11.65 7.29
N LEU A 121 -12.78 -10.99 7.95
CA LEU A 121 -13.59 -9.93 7.34
C LEU A 121 -12.96 -8.56 7.57
N ASN A 122 -12.89 -7.70 6.56
CA ASN A 122 -12.53 -6.30 6.68
C ASN A 122 -13.73 -5.44 7.00
N VAL A 123 -13.52 -4.38 7.78
CA VAL A 123 -14.57 -3.46 8.21
C VAL A 123 -14.09 -2.03 7.95
N THR A 124 -14.85 -1.25 7.21
CA THR A 124 -14.59 0.18 6.97
C THR A 124 -15.79 1.02 7.36
N ALA A 125 -15.56 2.28 7.72
CA ALA A 125 -16.60 3.24 8.05
C ALA A 125 -16.30 4.59 7.39
N ASN A 126 -17.34 5.34 7.06
CA ASN A 126 -17.17 6.69 6.58
C ASN A 126 -16.99 7.63 7.76
N ALA A 127 -15.79 8.19 7.91
CA ALA A 127 -15.45 9.20 8.91
C ALA A 127 -15.61 10.61 8.35
N LEU A 128 -16.08 11.52 9.21
CA LEU A 128 -16.09 12.95 8.96
C LEU A 128 -14.96 13.63 9.75
N LEU A 129 -13.94 14.10 9.04
CA LEU A 129 -12.75 14.73 9.60
C LEU A 129 -12.81 16.25 9.42
N SER A 130 -12.55 17.00 10.48
CA SER A 130 -12.42 18.45 10.43
C SER A 130 -10.97 18.86 10.21
N LEU A 131 -10.73 19.62 9.15
CA LEU A 131 -9.44 20.28 8.94
C LEU A 131 -9.33 21.59 9.73
N PRO A 132 -8.10 22.01 10.07
CA PRO A 132 -7.87 23.33 10.63
C PRO A 132 -8.18 24.44 9.59
N PRO A 133 -8.44 25.68 10.04
CA PRO A 133 -8.78 26.79 9.15
C PRO A 133 -7.72 27.10 8.09
N GLU A 134 -6.44 26.89 8.42
CA GLU A 134 -5.29 27.10 7.55
C GLU A 134 -4.35 25.89 7.58
N VAL A 135 -3.79 25.54 6.42
CA VAL A 135 -2.87 24.43 6.24
C VAL A 135 -1.68 24.87 5.37
N GLU A 136 -0.46 24.51 5.77
CA GLU A 136 0.74 24.72 4.95
C GLU A 136 0.83 23.63 3.88
N LEU A 137 0.76 24.02 2.60
CA LEU A 137 0.90 23.12 1.45
C LEU A 137 2.09 23.52 0.59
N THR A 138 2.70 22.54 -0.07
CA THR A 138 3.82 22.72 -0.98
C THR A 138 3.30 22.94 -2.40
N THR A 139 3.80 23.98 -3.06
CA THR A 139 3.56 24.29 -4.47
C THR A 139 4.89 24.31 -5.23
N ALA A 140 4.85 24.41 -6.56
CA ALA A 140 6.06 24.63 -7.37
C ALA A 140 6.82 25.92 -6.99
N ALA A 141 6.15 26.90 -6.36
CA ALA A 141 6.76 28.14 -5.89
C ALA A 141 7.27 28.07 -4.43
N GLY A 142 7.17 26.89 -3.79
CA GLY A 142 7.50 26.67 -2.38
C GLY A 142 6.28 26.47 -1.49
N LYS A 143 6.50 26.53 -0.16
CA LYS A 143 5.47 26.33 0.86
C LYS A 143 4.55 27.55 0.99
N LYS A 144 3.26 27.30 1.19
CA LYS A 144 2.23 28.35 1.28
C LYS A 144 1.10 27.97 2.23
N ASN A 145 0.64 28.92 3.04
CA ASN A 145 -0.56 28.73 3.87
C ASN A 145 -1.82 28.92 3.03
N ILE A 146 -2.67 27.89 3.03
CA ILE A 146 -3.92 27.81 2.28
C ILE A 146 -5.08 27.74 3.27
N SER A 147 -6.09 28.58 3.09
CA SER A 147 -7.31 28.52 3.89
C SER A 147 -8.23 27.40 3.39
N ILE A 148 -8.56 26.44 4.26
CA ILE A 148 -9.29 25.21 3.87
C ILE A 148 -10.64 25.06 4.58
N ASN A 149 -10.77 25.42 5.87
CA ASN A 149 -11.98 25.30 6.72
C ASN A 149 -13.08 24.36 6.17
N ALA A 150 -12.77 23.07 6.10
CA ALA A 150 -13.61 22.07 5.45
C ALA A 150 -13.74 20.82 6.32
N LEU A 151 -14.89 20.16 6.16
CA LEU A 151 -15.10 18.80 6.64
C LEU A 151 -14.87 17.85 5.47
N ILE A 152 -14.08 16.82 5.69
CA ILE A 152 -13.79 15.79 4.69
C ILE A 152 -14.45 14.50 5.11
N ARG A 153 -15.16 13.87 4.18
CA ARG A 153 -15.60 12.49 4.32
C ARG A 153 -14.56 11.56 3.70
N ILE A 154 -14.07 10.62 4.47
CA ILE A 154 -13.13 9.61 4.03
C ILE A 154 -13.53 8.26 4.61
N GLU A 155 -13.39 7.20 3.81
CA GLU A 155 -13.55 5.85 4.30
C GLU A 155 -12.28 5.46 5.08
N VAL A 156 -12.46 5.01 6.31
CA VAL A 156 -11.40 4.70 7.25
C VAL A 156 -11.71 3.39 7.95
N ASP A 157 -10.69 2.79 8.52
CA ASP A 157 -10.91 1.70 9.45
C ASP A 157 -11.52 2.25 10.77
N PRO A 158 -12.63 1.68 11.25
CA PRO A 158 -13.41 2.20 12.38
C PRO A 158 -12.76 1.89 13.73
N TRP A 159 -11.53 2.31 13.98
CA TRP A 159 -10.89 2.13 15.29
C TRP A 159 -10.37 3.43 15.92
N LEU A 160 -10.83 4.56 15.38
CA LEU A 160 -10.57 5.88 15.93
C LEU A 160 -11.74 6.29 16.82
N ASP A 161 -11.44 6.98 17.92
CA ASP A 161 -12.48 7.58 18.77
C ASP A 161 -12.79 9.00 18.29
N ILE A 162 -14.05 9.45 18.47
CA ILE A 162 -14.43 10.83 18.17
C ILE A 162 -13.57 11.77 19.02
N GLY A 163 -12.90 12.73 18.36
CA GLY A 163 -11.93 13.65 18.95
C GLY A 163 -10.47 13.31 18.65
N ASP A 164 -10.20 12.12 18.10
CA ASP A 164 -8.84 11.74 17.72
C ASP A 164 -8.31 12.56 16.53
N ASN A 165 -7.00 12.81 16.56
CA ASN A 165 -6.30 13.51 15.48
C ASN A 165 -5.63 12.52 14.54
N VAL A 166 -5.89 12.65 13.25
CA VAL A 166 -5.30 11.85 12.17
C VAL A 166 -4.50 12.72 11.22
N THR A 167 -3.40 12.17 10.69
CA THR A 167 -2.62 12.84 9.66
C THR A 167 -3.25 12.55 8.30
N LEU A 168 -3.51 13.60 7.53
CA LEU A 168 -4.02 13.53 6.16
C LEU A 168 -2.98 14.06 5.19
N SER A 169 -2.80 13.36 4.07
CA SER A 169 -2.19 13.93 2.88
C SER A 169 -3.31 14.57 2.08
N VAL A 170 -3.18 15.87 1.82
CA VAL A 170 -4.17 16.65 1.07
C VAL A 170 -3.53 17.19 -0.20
N ALA A 171 -4.31 17.20 -1.29
CA ALA A 171 -3.92 17.77 -2.57
C ALA A 171 -5.11 18.50 -3.19
N SER A 172 -4.87 19.70 -3.72
CA SER A 172 -5.90 20.47 -4.42
C SER A 172 -5.30 21.52 -5.36
N LEU A 173 -6.14 22.05 -6.23
CA LEU A 173 -5.83 23.21 -7.05
C LEU A 173 -6.05 24.47 -6.19
N VAL A 174 -5.09 25.39 -6.20
CA VAL A 174 -5.16 26.65 -5.43
C VAL A 174 -5.03 27.86 -6.35
N VAL A 175 -5.84 28.88 -6.07
CA VAL A 175 -5.76 30.21 -6.70
C VAL A 175 -5.59 31.23 -5.58
N GLY A 176 -4.47 31.95 -5.58
CA GLY A 176 -4.08 32.76 -4.43
C GLY A 176 -3.80 31.89 -3.20
N ASN A 177 -4.53 32.10 -2.10
CA ASN A 177 -4.39 31.34 -0.83
C ASN A 177 -5.63 30.47 -0.52
N LYS A 178 -6.46 30.20 -1.54
CA LYS A 178 -7.72 29.46 -1.38
C LYS A 178 -7.74 28.26 -2.31
N ILE A 179 -8.41 27.21 -1.86
CA ILE A 179 -8.72 26.04 -2.70
C ILE A 179 -9.71 26.44 -3.79
N GLN A 180 -9.44 26.01 -5.01
CA GLN A 180 -10.35 26.07 -6.14
C GLN A 180 -10.89 24.66 -6.44
N GLY A 181 -12.15 24.41 -6.09
CA GLY A 181 -12.83 23.14 -6.37
C GLY A 181 -12.63 22.08 -5.28
N SER A 182 -12.49 20.83 -5.70
CA SER A 182 -12.44 19.68 -4.79
C SER A 182 -11.06 19.50 -4.16
N LEU A 183 -11.05 19.13 -2.88
CA LEU A 183 -9.86 18.70 -2.17
C LEU A 183 -9.83 17.17 -2.13
N ILE A 184 -8.69 16.60 -2.54
CA ILE A 184 -8.41 15.18 -2.39
C ILE A 184 -7.68 15.02 -1.07
N ALA A 185 -8.16 14.12 -0.22
CA ALA A 185 -7.46 13.77 1.01
C ALA A 185 -7.36 12.26 1.14
N ARG A 186 -6.27 11.80 1.74
CA ARG A 186 -6.04 10.41 2.12
C ARG A 186 -5.45 10.39 3.51
N ILE A 187 -5.83 9.41 4.33
CA ILE A 187 -5.13 9.18 5.60
C ILE A 187 -3.69 8.81 5.29
N VAL A 188 -2.76 9.47 5.96
CA VAL A 188 -1.37 9.04 6.05
C VAL A 188 -1.29 8.21 7.32
N PRO A 189 -1.05 6.90 7.21
CA PRO A 189 -0.80 6.07 8.38
C PRO A 189 0.32 6.71 9.20
N THR A 190 0.09 6.97 10.48
CA THR A 190 1.19 7.32 11.37
C THR A 190 1.94 6.03 11.64
N GLU A 191 3.04 5.82 10.93
CA GLU A 191 3.97 4.71 11.18
C GLU A 191 4.65 4.97 12.52
N ASN A 192 4.07 4.44 13.59
CA ASN A 192 4.78 4.35 14.86
C ASN A 192 5.51 3.00 14.84
N GLU A 193 6.83 3.05 14.70
CA GLU A 193 7.68 1.88 14.84
C GLU A 193 7.84 1.55 16.33
N VAL A 194 7.46 0.34 16.72
CA VAL A 194 7.53 -0.14 18.11
C VAL A 194 8.43 -1.35 18.16
N VAL A 195 9.46 -1.33 18.99
CA VAL A 195 10.33 -2.50 19.17
C VAL A 195 9.72 -3.42 20.24
N ALA A 196 9.45 -4.67 19.89
CA ALA A 196 8.90 -5.69 20.77
C ALA A 196 9.79 -6.95 20.82
N ASN A 197 9.72 -7.65 21.94
CA ASN A 197 10.35 -8.96 22.07
C ASN A 197 9.43 -10.05 21.52
N ALA A 198 9.98 -10.90 20.65
CA ALA A 198 9.35 -12.11 20.13
C ALA A 198 10.21 -13.33 20.42
N THR A 199 9.58 -14.50 20.46
CA THR A 199 10.25 -15.79 20.52
C THR A 199 9.95 -16.56 19.24
N ILE A 200 10.98 -17.15 18.62
CA ILE A 200 10.83 -18.02 17.46
C ILE A 200 10.10 -19.29 17.91
N SER A 201 8.87 -19.49 17.45
CA SER A 201 8.01 -20.62 17.83
C SER A 201 8.08 -21.79 16.87
N GLY A 202 8.57 -21.58 15.65
CA GLY A 202 8.72 -22.64 14.65
C GLY A 202 9.58 -22.21 13.47
N VAL A 203 10.22 -23.18 12.82
CA VAL A 203 10.94 -22.98 11.56
C VAL A 203 10.40 -24.00 10.56
N GLY A 204 9.86 -23.51 9.45
CA GLY A 204 9.30 -24.35 8.38
C GLY A 204 10.37 -24.80 7.40
N ASP A 205 10.08 -25.80 6.57
CA ASP A 205 11.02 -26.31 5.57
C ASP A 205 11.01 -25.49 4.27
N ASN A 206 10.31 -24.36 4.27
CA ASN A 206 10.11 -23.50 3.11
C ASN A 206 11.17 -22.42 3.10
N TYR A 207 11.90 -22.34 2.01
CA TYR A 207 12.95 -21.36 1.79
C TYR A 207 12.59 -20.49 0.59
N THR A 208 12.99 -19.22 0.67
CA THR A 208 13.00 -18.29 -0.45
C THR A 208 14.39 -17.71 -0.55
N ALA A 209 15.04 -17.88 -1.69
CA ALA A 209 16.33 -17.30 -1.97
C ALA A 209 16.21 -16.22 -3.04
N THR A 210 16.81 -15.06 -2.80
CA THR A 210 17.00 -14.01 -3.79
C THR A 210 18.47 -14.03 -4.21
N VAL A 211 18.72 -14.40 -5.46
CA VAL A 211 20.06 -14.38 -6.06
C VAL A 211 20.23 -13.09 -6.85
N VAL A 212 21.23 -12.30 -6.47
CA VAL A 212 21.62 -11.08 -7.20
C VAL A 212 22.59 -11.46 -8.30
N LEU A 213 22.28 -11.01 -9.51
CA LEU A 213 23.07 -11.23 -10.71
C LEU A 213 23.62 -9.90 -11.23
N PRO A 214 24.95 -9.79 -11.42
CA PRO A 214 25.52 -8.66 -12.14
C PRO A 214 25.05 -8.66 -13.61
N TRP A 215 25.16 -7.50 -14.26
CA TRP A 215 24.67 -7.28 -15.63
C TRP A 215 25.12 -8.36 -16.61
N ASP A 216 26.41 -8.70 -16.63
CA ASP A 216 26.98 -9.70 -17.54
C ASP A 216 26.48 -11.14 -17.28
N MET A 217 25.82 -11.38 -16.15
CA MET A 217 25.26 -12.68 -15.76
C MET A 217 23.73 -12.72 -15.85
N ARG A 218 23.08 -11.68 -16.41
CA ARG A 218 21.61 -11.60 -16.50
C ARG A 218 21.00 -12.50 -17.57
N GLU A 219 21.81 -13.05 -18.47
CA GLU A 219 21.32 -14.09 -19.38
C GLU A 219 21.19 -15.41 -18.63
N VAL A 220 19.97 -15.69 -18.17
CA VAL A 220 19.68 -16.83 -17.29
C VAL A 220 18.78 -17.83 -18.00
N ASN A 221 19.21 -19.10 -18.04
CA ASN A 221 18.34 -20.21 -18.43
C ASN A 221 17.59 -20.75 -17.20
N THR A 222 16.43 -20.17 -16.90
CA THR A 222 15.60 -20.54 -15.74
C THR A 222 15.16 -22.01 -15.77
N SER A 223 14.92 -22.58 -16.97
CA SER A 223 14.56 -23.99 -17.13
C SER A 223 15.68 -24.93 -16.69
N LYS A 224 16.92 -24.62 -17.06
CA LYS A 224 18.10 -25.39 -16.65
C LYS A 224 18.35 -25.29 -15.15
N ILE A 225 18.24 -24.08 -14.58
CA ILE A 225 18.35 -23.89 -13.13
C ILE A 225 17.27 -24.69 -12.39
N ASN A 226 16.03 -24.67 -12.88
CA ASN A 226 14.95 -25.43 -12.27
C ASN A 226 15.21 -26.94 -12.30
N GLU A 227 15.74 -27.47 -13.40
CA GLU A 227 16.12 -28.88 -13.53
C GLU A 227 17.20 -29.27 -12.51
N GLU A 228 18.29 -28.49 -12.44
CA GLU A 228 19.42 -28.77 -11.54
C GLU A 228 19.03 -28.65 -10.05
N LEU A 229 18.18 -27.68 -9.71
CA LEU A 229 17.68 -27.52 -8.33
C LEU A 229 16.64 -28.58 -7.97
N SER A 230 15.76 -28.97 -8.88
CA SER A 230 14.71 -29.98 -8.62
C SER A 230 15.29 -31.37 -8.38
N ALA A 231 16.53 -31.63 -8.78
CA ALA A 231 17.24 -32.86 -8.46
C ALA A 231 17.62 -32.96 -6.96
N GLN A 232 17.66 -31.83 -6.25
CA GLN A 232 18.16 -31.72 -4.87
C GLN A 232 17.12 -31.15 -3.90
N LEU A 233 16.16 -30.39 -4.40
CA LEU A 233 15.17 -29.62 -3.65
C LEU A 233 13.76 -29.97 -4.15
N SER A 234 12.75 -29.83 -3.30
CA SER A 234 11.35 -30.13 -3.64
C SER A 234 10.53 -28.85 -3.83
N ASN A 235 9.49 -28.92 -4.67
CA ASN A 235 8.63 -27.80 -5.09
C ASN A 235 9.42 -26.52 -5.43
N VAL A 236 10.45 -26.65 -6.25
CA VAL A 236 11.24 -25.51 -6.74
C VAL A 236 10.35 -24.65 -7.63
N SER A 237 10.29 -23.36 -7.33
CA SER A 237 9.65 -22.34 -8.13
C SER A 237 10.65 -21.21 -8.35
N ILE A 238 10.85 -20.84 -9.62
CA ILE A 238 11.78 -19.79 -10.01
C ILE A 238 10.99 -18.67 -10.64
N ASN A 239 11.13 -17.47 -10.09
CA ASN A 239 10.65 -16.24 -10.70
C ASN A 239 11.86 -15.40 -11.10
N TYR A 240 11.94 -15.06 -12.39
CA TYR A 240 13.00 -14.24 -12.93
C TYR A 240 12.41 -13.24 -13.92
N ALA A 241 12.66 -11.96 -13.67
CA ALA A 241 12.44 -10.89 -14.61
C ALA A 241 13.75 -10.10 -14.68
N PRO A 242 14.44 -10.07 -15.83
CA PRO A 242 15.66 -9.28 -15.99
C PRO A 242 15.31 -7.79 -15.86
N ASP A 243 16.02 -7.10 -14.98
CA ASP A 243 15.99 -5.63 -14.99
C ASP A 243 16.77 -5.17 -16.21
N SER A 244 16.03 -4.60 -17.17
CA SER A 244 16.46 -4.37 -18.54
C SER A 244 16.68 -2.90 -18.85
N PHE A 245 17.33 -2.20 -17.93
CA PHE A 245 17.66 -0.80 -18.11
C PHE A 245 19.01 -0.42 -17.48
N VAL A 246 19.64 0.60 -18.04
CA VAL A 246 20.83 1.23 -17.47
C VAL A 246 20.57 2.72 -17.27
N ALA A 247 21.13 3.30 -16.21
CA ALA A 247 21.06 4.73 -15.98
C ALA A 247 22.33 5.41 -16.50
N VAL A 248 22.18 6.53 -17.20
CA VAL A 248 23.28 7.27 -17.82
C VAL A 248 23.22 8.73 -17.38
N LYS A 249 24.20 9.12 -16.56
CA LYS A 249 24.18 10.43 -15.93
C LYS A 249 24.22 11.57 -16.95
N GLY A 250 23.24 12.47 -16.87
CA GLY A 250 23.16 13.68 -17.70
C GLY A 250 22.67 13.45 -19.13
N LEU A 251 22.13 12.25 -19.43
CA LEU A 251 21.52 11.93 -20.71
C LEU A 251 20.25 12.77 -21.00
N ASP A 252 19.49 13.10 -19.96
CA ASP A 252 18.30 13.96 -19.98
C ASP A 252 18.55 15.38 -20.55
N SER A 253 19.79 15.87 -20.42
CA SER A 253 20.23 17.18 -20.89
C SER A 253 20.77 17.18 -22.33
N LYS A 254 20.78 16.02 -23.02
CA LYS A 254 21.32 15.87 -24.38
C LYS A 254 20.32 16.28 -25.45
N SER A 255 20.84 16.61 -26.63
CA SER A 255 19.99 16.98 -27.78
C SER A 255 19.24 15.78 -28.32
N ASN A 256 18.09 16.03 -28.97
CA ASN A 256 17.31 14.98 -29.63
C ASN A 256 18.13 14.17 -30.65
N GLU A 257 19.10 14.79 -31.34
CA GLU A 257 19.99 14.09 -32.27
C GLU A 257 20.89 13.06 -31.55
N THR A 258 21.38 13.39 -30.35
CA THR A 258 22.14 12.46 -29.52
C THR A 258 21.26 11.31 -29.03
N ILE A 259 20.04 11.60 -28.59
CA ILE A 259 19.07 10.58 -28.16
C ILE A 259 18.74 9.64 -29.32
N GLU A 260 18.53 10.16 -30.54
CA GLU A 260 18.24 9.35 -31.73
C GLU A 260 19.41 8.43 -32.09
N LYS A 261 20.67 8.86 -31.94
CA LYS A 261 21.84 7.99 -32.14
C LYS A 261 21.87 6.83 -31.17
N ILE A 262 21.54 7.06 -29.90
CA ILE A 262 21.47 6.01 -28.86
C ILE A 262 20.30 5.06 -29.13
N GLN A 263 19.14 5.59 -29.48
CA GLN A 263 17.95 4.81 -29.82
C GLN A 263 18.16 3.87 -31.02
N ASN A 264 19.11 4.19 -31.91
CA ASN A 264 19.45 3.36 -33.07
C ASN A 264 20.45 2.23 -32.76
N LEU A 265 20.97 2.13 -31.54
CA LEU A 265 21.83 1.02 -31.13
C LEU A 265 21.03 -0.30 -31.10
N SER A 266 21.63 -1.39 -31.57
CA SER A 266 20.92 -2.64 -31.84
C SER A 266 20.27 -3.30 -30.61
N TYR A 267 20.74 -2.96 -29.41
CA TYR A 267 20.25 -3.49 -28.13
C TYR A 267 19.32 -2.53 -27.38
N VAL A 268 19.13 -1.30 -27.87
CA VAL A 268 18.27 -0.31 -27.22
C VAL A 268 16.83 -0.50 -27.67
N GLU A 269 15.91 -0.57 -26.71
CA GLU A 269 14.47 -0.64 -26.96
C GLU A 269 13.84 0.76 -26.85
N GLU A 270 14.24 1.54 -25.84
CA GLU A 270 13.70 2.86 -25.56
C GLU A 270 14.73 3.70 -24.78
N VAL A 271 14.70 5.01 -24.96
CA VAL A 271 15.41 5.99 -24.13
C VAL A 271 14.39 6.94 -23.50
N SER A 272 14.41 7.05 -22.17
CA SER A 272 13.51 7.91 -21.40
C SER A 272 14.26 8.65 -20.30
N GLY A 273 14.38 9.97 -20.43
CA GLY A 273 15.14 10.79 -19.48
C GLY A 273 16.61 10.39 -19.43
N ASP A 274 17.06 9.94 -18.25
CA ASP A 274 18.40 9.42 -18.00
C ASP A 274 18.52 7.89 -18.11
N ILE A 275 17.47 7.21 -18.56
CA ILE A 275 17.39 5.74 -18.62
C ILE A 275 17.43 5.26 -20.07
N ILE A 276 18.19 4.19 -20.30
CA ILE A 276 18.17 3.42 -21.55
C ILE A 276 17.59 2.03 -21.23
N TYR A 277 16.46 1.71 -21.84
CA TYR A 277 15.89 0.36 -21.84
C TYR A 277 16.62 -0.51 -22.88
N VAL A 278 17.10 -1.66 -22.44
CA VAL A 278 17.97 -2.57 -23.18
C VAL A 278 17.28 -3.93 -23.29
N LYS A 279 17.30 -4.54 -24.48
CA LYS A 279 16.69 -5.86 -24.72
C LYS A 279 17.08 -6.89 -23.66
N GLU A 280 16.12 -7.70 -23.24
CA GLU A 280 16.28 -8.68 -22.14
C GLU A 280 17.42 -9.68 -22.37
N ASP A 281 17.72 -10.01 -23.62
CA ASP A 281 18.74 -10.98 -24.03
C ASP A 281 20.15 -10.39 -24.18
N PHE A 282 20.33 -9.09 -23.98
CA PHE A 282 21.61 -8.42 -24.18
C PHE A 282 22.36 -8.17 -22.85
N ASN A 283 23.52 -8.79 -22.63
CA ASN A 283 24.24 -8.72 -21.34
C ASN A 283 25.65 -8.11 -21.41
N ASP A 284 26.09 -7.58 -22.56
CA ASP A 284 27.47 -7.10 -22.72
C ASP A 284 27.64 -5.65 -22.21
N SER A 285 28.07 -5.50 -20.95
CA SER A 285 28.35 -4.19 -20.36
C SER A 285 29.47 -3.44 -21.08
N ALA A 286 30.55 -4.12 -21.47
CA ALA A 286 31.70 -3.50 -22.13
C ALA A 286 31.30 -2.85 -23.46
N ARG A 287 30.39 -3.48 -24.20
CA ARG A 287 29.83 -2.90 -25.43
C ARG A 287 28.96 -1.66 -25.17
N ILE A 288 28.12 -1.68 -24.14
CA ILE A 288 27.31 -0.50 -23.75
C ILE A 288 28.22 0.68 -23.42
N GLU A 289 29.24 0.45 -22.61
CA GLU A 289 30.23 1.48 -22.27
C GLU A 289 30.98 2.01 -23.50
N GLY A 290 31.39 1.12 -24.41
CA GLY A 290 32.08 1.50 -25.64
C GLY A 290 31.23 2.43 -26.51
N ASP A 291 30.02 2.01 -26.83
CA ASP A 291 29.10 2.77 -27.70
C ASP A 291 28.71 4.11 -27.06
N LEU A 292 28.43 4.13 -25.76
CA LEU A 292 28.05 5.36 -25.06
C LEU A 292 29.22 6.34 -24.94
N ARG A 293 30.46 5.87 -24.75
CA ARG A 293 31.63 6.75 -24.77
C ARG A 293 31.88 7.36 -26.14
N GLU A 294 31.62 6.61 -27.22
CA GLU A 294 31.72 7.14 -28.59
C GLU A 294 30.70 8.25 -28.85
N ILE A 295 29.46 8.09 -28.36
CA ILE A 295 28.35 9.02 -28.61
C ILE A 295 28.36 10.22 -27.65
N LEU A 296 28.60 9.99 -26.35
CA LEU A 296 28.47 11.00 -25.29
C LEU A 296 29.82 11.60 -24.85
N GLY A 297 30.93 10.98 -25.26
CA GLY A 297 32.32 11.34 -24.88
C GLY A 297 32.86 10.50 -23.72
N GLU A 298 34.18 10.60 -23.47
CA GLU A 298 34.92 9.77 -22.49
C GLU A 298 34.41 9.85 -21.04
N ASN A 299 33.62 10.88 -20.70
CA ASN A 299 33.05 11.07 -19.36
C ASN A 299 31.67 10.43 -19.16
N ALA A 300 31.17 9.64 -20.13
CA ALA A 300 29.93 8.91 -19.97
C ALA A 300 30.03 7.94 -18.79
N THR A 301 29.16 8.12 -17.79
CA THR A 301 29.06 7.23 -16.63
C THR A 301 27.76 6.42 -16.75
N VAL A 302 27.90 5.10 -16.72
CA VAL A 302 26.79 4.14 -16.86
C VAL A 302 26.66 3.40 -15.55
N ASP A 303 25.47 3.48 -14.95
CA ASP A 303 25.12 2.72 -13.77
C ASP A 303 24.24 1.53 -14.20
N TYR A 304 24.78 0.33 -14.06
CA TYR A 304 24.07 -0.90 -14.41
C TYR A 304 23.14 -1.32 -13.27
N THR A 305 21.90 -1.64 -13.63
CA THR A 305 21.00 -2.32 -12.70
C THR A 305 21.46 -3.76 -12.46
N VAL A 306 21.11 -4.31 -11.29
CA VAL A 306 21.37 -5.71 -10.94
C VAL A 306 20.08 -6.51 -11.07
N SER A 307 20.15 -7.62 -11.79
CA SER A 307 19.01 -8.52 -11.93
C SER A 307 18.84 -9.40 -10.70
N LYS A 308 17.62 -9.86 -10.43
CA LYS A 308 17.31 -10.71 -9.28
C LYS A 308 16.53 -11.95 -9.71
N ILE A 309 17.01 -13.12 -9.31
CA ILE A 309 16.23 -14.37 -9.37
C ILE A 309 15.64 -14.61 -7.99
N SER A 310 14.33 -14.83 -7.91
CA SER A 310 13.67 -15.33 -6.70
C SER A 310 13.40 -16.82 -6.86
N ILE A 311 13.83 -17.62 -5.89
CA ILE A 311 13.72 -19.09 -5.90
C ILE A 311 13.05 -19.51 -4.61
N SER A 312 11.86 -20.10 -4.70
CA SER A 312 11.17 -20.71 -3.56
C SER A 312 11.27 -22.22 -3.64
N PHE A 313 11.56 -22.89 -2.53
CA PHE A 313 11.73 -24.35 -2.49
C PHE A 313 11.52 -24.91 -1.08
N TYR A 314 11.36 -26.23 -0.99
CA TYR A 314 11.24 -26.97 0.25
C TYR A 314 12.47 -27.85 0.48
N SER A 315 13.06 -27.74 1.67
CA SER A 315 14.16 -28.60 2.11
C SER A 315 14.21 -28.68 3.64
N SER A 316 14.38 -29.89 4.18
CA SER A 316 14.62 -30.08 5.61
C SER A 316 16.09 -29.88 6.01
N ASN A 317 17.02 -29.94 5.05
CA ASN A 317 18.47 -29.80 5.24
C ASN A 317 19.08 -28.97 4.10
N PHE A 318 18.83 -27.66 4.11
CA PHE A 318 19.32 -26.76 3.06
C PHE A 318 20.81 -26.40 3.24
N SER A 319 21.57 -26.44 2.14
CA SER A 319 22.92 -25.89 2.03
C SER A 319 22.95 -24.70 1.07
N LYS A 320 23.41 -23.54 1.57
CA LYS A 320 23.61 -22.33 0.77
C LYS A 320 24.54 -22.57 -0.43
N ASP A 321 25.58 -23.37 -0.24
CA ASP A 321 26.59 -23.61 -1.27
C ASP A 321 26.02 -24.37 -2.48
N ALA A 322 25.06 -25.26 -2.26
CA ALA A 322 24.39 -25.97 -3.35
C ALA A 322 23.62 -24.99 -4.26
N LEU A 323 22.90 -24.03 -3.69
CA LEU A 323 22.19 -22.99 -4.45
C LEU A 323 23.16 -22.10 -5.23
N LEU A 324 24.26 -21.68 -4.60
CA LEU A 324 25.26 -20.81 -5.23
C LEU A 324 26.02 -21.51 -6.35
N SER A 325 26.28 -22.82 -6.23
CA SER A 325 26.93 -23.59 -7.29
C SER A 325 26.12 -23.68 -8.58
N VAL A 326 24.78 -23.62 -8.49
CA VAL A 326 23.87 -23.67 -9.64
C VAL A 326 23.62 -22.27 -10.22
N THR A 327 23.56 -21.24 -9.37
CA THR A 327 23.14 -19.89 -9.76
C THR A 327 24.28 -18.90 -9.99
N GLY A 328 25.50 -19.19 -9.50
CA GLY A 328 26.71 -18.41 -9.77
C GLY A 328 26.78 -17.00 -9.15
N GLY A 329 25.75 -16.57 -8.41
CA GLY A 329 25.63 -15.21 -7.87
C GLY A 329 25.85 -15.10 -6.35
N GLN A 330 25.33 -14.02 -5.77
CA GLN A 330 25.21 -13.88 -4.32
C GLN A 330 23.75 -14.11 -3.91
N ALA A 331 23.52 -15.03 -2.95
CA ALA A 331 22.17 -15.34 -2.48
C ALA A 331 21.92 -14.80 -1.08
N LEU A 332 20.79 -14.09 -0.94
CA LEU A 332 20.10 -13.86 0.31
C LEU A 332 19.07 -14.98 0.47
N ILE A 333 19.14 -15.75 1.55
CA ILE A 333 18.23 -16.86 1.79
C ILE A 333 17.39 -16.55 3.02
N TYR A 334 16.10 -16.75 2.86
CA TYR A 334 15.12 -16.60 3.91
C TYR A 334 14.42 -17.93 4.13
N ARG A 335 14.15 -18.25 5.38
CA ARG A 335 13.40 -19.42 5.82
C ARG A 335 12.10 -18.96 6.43
N GLN A 336 11.01 -19.65 6.08
CA GLN A 336 9.74 -19.45 6.73
C GLN A 336 9.86 -19.76 8.22
N THR A 337 9.58 -18.77 9.05
CA THR A 337 9.81 -18.79 10.49
C THR A 337 8.58 -18.23 11.18
N SER A 338 8.07 -18.97 12.15
CA SER A 338 6.94 -18.55 12.97
C SER A 338 7.45 -17.85 14.23
N LEU A 339 6.88 -16.69 14.52
CA LEU A 339 7.20 -15.82 15.63
C LEU A 339 6.01 -15.76 16.58
N LYS A 340 6.27 -15.84 17.88
CA LYS A 340 5.30 -15.56 18.92
C LYS A 340 5.71 -14.29 19.65
N LEU A 341 4.88 -13.26 19.55
CA LEU A 341 5.07 -12.01 20.28
C LEU A 341 4.86 -12.24 21.79
N GLY A 342 5.56 -11.45 22.62
CA GLY A 342 5.29 -11.39 24.05
C GLY A 342 3.89 -10.88 24.35
N GLU A 343 3.40 -11.06 25.58
CA GLU A 343 2.04 -10.64 25.97
C GLU A 343 1.88 -9.12 26.16
N LYS A 344 2.98 -8.36 26.09
CA LYS A 344 3.01 -6.92 26.32
C LYS A 344 3.97 -6.20 25.37
N ILE A 345 3.58 -5.02 24.91
CA ILE A 345 4.43 -4.08 24.17
C ILE A 345 4.35 -2.69 24.80
N THR A 346 5.43 -1.91 24.73
CA THR A 346 5.48 -0.55 25.28
C THR A 346 5.53 0.46 24.14
N ILE A 347 4.59 1.40 24.10
CA ILE A 347 4.50 2.48 23.10
C ILE A 347 4.45 3.81 23.85
N ASP A 348 5.38 4.71 23.54
CA ASP A 348 5.45 6.06 24.15
C ASP A 348 5.41 6.04 25.70
N GLY A 349 6.10 5.05 26.30
CA GLY A 349 6.18 4.89 27.76
C GLY A 349 4.93 4.31 28.42
N ARG A 350 3.96 3.81 27.65
CA ARG A 350 2.77 3.10 28.15
C ARG A 350 2.79 1.65 27.71
N ASP A 351 2.45 0.75 28.64
CA ASP A 351 2.34 -0.69 28.36
C ASP A 351 0.96 -1.06 27.82
N TYR A 352 0.95 -1.89 26.78
CA TYR A 352 -0.25 -2.44 26.15
C TYR A 352 -0.17 -3.96 26.23
N ASN A 353 -1.24 -4.59 26.71
CA ASN A 353 -1.36 -6.04 26.66
C ASN A 353 -1.76 -6.45 25.24
N LEU A 354 -1.02 -7.38 24.67
CA LEU A 354 -1.41 -8.05 23.44
C LEU A 354 -2.46 -9.12 23.77
N PRO A 355 -3.48 -9.34 22.91
CA PRO A 355 -4.46 -10.40 23.10
C PRO A 355 -3.75 -11.75 23.24
N SER A 356 -4.21 -12.59 24.16
CA SER A 356 -3.68 -13.96 24.37
C SER A 356 -3.81 -14.87 23.14
N SER A 357 -4.59 -14.44 22.14
CA SER A 357 -4.86 -15.12 20.87
C SER A 357 -4.06 -14.58 19.68
N THR A 358 -2.99 -13.80 19.91
CA THR A 358 -2.13 -13.35 18.80
C THR A 358 -1.51 -14.60 18.16
N ALA A 359 -2.04 -15.01 17.01
CA ALA A 359 -1.59 -16.19 16.29
C ALA A 359 -0.10 -16.02 15.95
N PRO A 360 0.70 -17.10 15.96
CA PRO A 360 2.09 -17.01 15.55
C PRO A 360 2.19 -16.41 14.14
N GLU A 361 2.91 -15.30 14.02
CA GLU A 361 3.09 -14.65 12.74
C GLU A 361 4.18 -15.37 11.96
N THR A 362 3.92 -15.64 10.69
CA THR A 362 4.86 -16.34 9.83
C THR A 362 5.58 -15.34 8.94
N MET A 363 6.90 -15.36 8.98
CA MET A 363 7.76 -14.45 8.24
C MET A 363 8.88 -15.19 7.51
N LEU A 364 9.43 -14.58 6.47
CA LEU A 364 10.64 -15.05 5.80
C LEU A 364 11.86 -14.37 6.42
N LEU A 365 12.61 -15.12 7.23
CA LEU A 365 13.73 -14.59 8.02
C LEU A 365 15.05 -15.27 7.67
N ASP A 366 16.16 -14.58 7.92
CA ASP A 366 17.49 -15.19 7.92
C ASP A 366 17.58 -16.26 9.04
N SER A 367 18.61 -17.10 9.07
CA SER A 367 18.61 -18.31 9.92
C SER A 367 18.46 -18.00 11.42
N PHE A 368 17.33 -18.41 12.03
CA PHE A 368 17.08 -18.38 13.47
C PHE A 368 16.78 -19.79 14.01
N ALA A 369 17.11 -20.03 15.29
CA ALA A 369 16.76 -21.27 15.98
C ALA A 369 15.41 -21.15 16.71
N VAL A 370 14.67 -22.27 16.79
CA VAL A 370 13.47 -22.34 17.63
C VAL A 370 13.82 -22.05 19.09
N GLY A 371 13.02 -21.21 19.74
CA GLY A 371 13.23 -20.75 21.11
C GLY A 371 14.15 -19.53 21.26
N GLN A 372 14.76 -19.05 20.18
CA GLN A 372 15.54 -17.82 20.21
C GLN A 372 14.63 -16.60 20.44
N ASN A 373 15.05 -15.69 21.32
CA ASN A 373 14.40 -14.40 21.48
C ASN A 373 14.98 -13.39 20.49
N VAL A 374 14.10 -12.66 19.83
CA VAL A 374 14.45 -11.67 18.82
C VAL A 374 13.71 -10.36 19.09
N SER A 375 14.34 -9.26 18.70
CA SER A 375 13.74 -7.93 18.74
C SER A 375 13.09 -7.66 17.39
N VAL A 376 11.81 -7.35 17.39
CA VAL A 376 11.05 -7.09 16.17
C VAL A 376 10.48 -5.69 16.18
N GLN A 377 10.61 -5.01 15.05
CA GLN A 377 10.01 -3.71 14.80
C GLN A 377 8.59 -3.94 14.30
N LEU A 378 7.63 -3.54 15.11
CA LEU A 378 6.22 -3.59 14.78
C LEU A 378 5.86 -2.26 14.13
N LYS A 379 5.36 -2.31 12.90
CA LYS A 379 4.68 -1.17 12.32
C LYS A 379 3.28 -1.13 12.92
N THR A 380 3.10 -0.20 13.86
CA THR A 380 1.78 0.12 14.36
C THR A 380 1.21 1.20 13.47
N GLU A 381 0.09 0.93 12.81
CA GLU A 381 -0.74 2.04 12.40
C GLU A 381 -1.32 2.65 13.67
N ARG A 382 -1.33 3.99 13.77
CA ARG A 382 -2.17 4.68 14.76
C ARG A 382 -3.65 4.52 14.41
N ILE A 383 -4.14 3.29 14.49
CA ILE A 383 -5.54 2.91 14.58
C ILE A 383 -5.59 1.61 15.43
N GLY A 384 -5.74 1.76 16.75
CA GLY A 384 -6.40 0.74 17.59
C GLY A 384 -5.71 -0.61 17.87
N LYS A 385 -4.44 -0.64 18.30
CA LYS A 385 -3.81 -1.81 19.00
C LYS A 385 -3.58 -3.09 18.19
N ARG A 386 -3.62 -3.06 16.86
CA ARG A 386 -3.19 -4.22 16.05
C ARG A 386 -1.80 -4.01 15.47
N ILE A 387 -0.98 -5.04 15.58
CA ILE A 387 0.29 -5.17 14.85
C ILE A 387 -0.10 -5.59 13.44
N LEU A 388 0.15 -4.72 12.46
CA LEU A 388 -0.18 -4.99 11.07
C LEU A 388 0.99 -5.57 10.30
N ASN A 389 2.22 -5.30 10.76
CA ASN A 389 3.41 -5.85 10.16
C ASN A 389 4.54 -5.93 11.18
N VAL A 390 5.21 -7.08 11.22
CA VAL A 390 6.44 -7.31 11.98
C VAL A 390 7.58 -7.17 10.96
N GLU A 391 8.59 -6.36 11.25
CA GLU A 391 9.84 -6.30 10.51
C GLU A 391 10.97 -6.60 11.49
N LEU A 392 11.92 -7.46 11.13
CA LEU A 392 13.03 -7.77 12.02
C LEU A 392 14.08 -6.67 11.95
N GLU A 393 14.34 -6.03 13.09
CA GLU A 393 15.53 -5.20 13.19
C GLU A 393 16.73 -6.14 13.23
N ARG A 394 17.58 -6.04 12.21
CA ARG A 394 18.82 -6.82 12.12
C ARG A 394 19.69 -6.39 13.32
N VAL A 395 19.68 -7.17 14.41
CA VAL A 395 20.71 -7.03 15.43
C VAL A 395 22.00 -7.47 14.75
N LEU A 396 22.73 -6.52 14.18
CA LEU A 396 24.14 -6.70 13.80
C LEU A 396 24.93 -6.82 15.11
N GLY A 397 24.78 -7.97 15.76
CA GLY A 397 25.67 -8.43 16.80
C GLY A 397 26.97 -8.82 16.11
N TYR A 398 27.92 -7.90 16.08
CA TYR A 398 29.32 -8.26 15.93
C TYR A 398 29.67 -9.26 17.04
N ALA A 399 30.09 -10.45 16.64
CA ALA A 399 30.93 -11.34 17.42
C ALA A 399 32.18 -11.64 16.60
#